data_AF-A0A2D7SME3-F1
#
_entry.id   AF-A0A2D7SME3-F1
#
_cell.length_a   1.000
_cell.length_b   1.000
_cell.length_c   1.000
_cell.angle_alpha   90.00
_cell.angle_beta   90.00
_cell.angle_gamma   90.00
#
_symmetry.space_group_name_H-M   'P 1'
#
loop_
_entity.id
_entity.type
_entity.pdbx_description
1 polymer ?
#
loop_
_entity_poly.entity_id
_entity_poly.type
_entity_poly.pdbx_seq_one_letter_code
_entity_poly.pdbx_strand_id
1 'polypeptide(L)' 'MSDQWNTQQADAALQQVRQQVSMQAINDLVQKLTEKCFEKCVYKPGASLSSKELRCHEVCVENYLETMKITRESLTKMA' A
#
# COMPACT_ATOMS: atom_id res chain seq x y z
N MET A 1 33.00 -20.69 5.85
CA MET A 1 32.38 -19.44 5.37
C MET A 1 32.87 -19.23 3.95
N SER A 2 32.20 -19.84 2.98
CA SER A 2 32.54 -19.76 1.56
C SER A 2 31.23 -19.70 0.81
N ASP A 3 30.74 -18.48 0.62
CA ASP A 3 29.53 -18.17 -0.13
C ASP A 3 29.76 -18.55 -1.59
N GLN A 4 29.30 -19.74 -1.94
CA GLN A 4 29.23 -20.24 -3.29
C GLN A 4 27.78 -20.13 -3.75
N TRP A 5 27.31 -18.89 -3.90
CA TRP A 5 25.99 -18.65 -4.46
C TRP A 5 26.07 -18.79 -5.98
N ASN A 6 25.52 -19.88 -6.52
CA ASN A 6 25.37 -20.07 -7.96
C ASN A 6 24.52 -18.91 -8.51
N THR A 7 24.97 -18.24 -9.58
CA THR A 7 24.29 -17.10 -10.23
C THR A 7 22.84 -17.39 -10.64
N GLN A 8 22.45 -18.66 -10.79
CA GLN A 8 21.05 -19.03 -11.01
C GLN A 8 20.23 -19.08 -9.71
N GLN A 9 20.82 -19.52 -8.60
CA GLN A 9 20.17 -19.55 -7.28
C GLN A 9 20.04 -18.14 -6.70
N ALA A 10 21.10 -17.34 -6.84
CA ALA A 10 21.04 -16.20 -7.73
C ALA A 10 19.80 -15.30 -7.80
N ASP A 11 19.55 -15.07 -9.07
CA ASP A 11 18.41 -14.37 -9.60
C ASP A 11 17.09 -14.94 -9.06
N ALA A 12 17.00 -16.25 -8.79
CA ALA A 12 15.80 -16.87 -8.21
C ALA A 12 15.48 -16.33 -6.81
N ALA A 13 16.46 -16.26 -5.90
CA ALA A 13 16.23 -15.69 -4.58
C ALA A 13 16.00 -14.17 -4.67
N LEU A 14 16.69 -13.47 -5.56
CA LEU A 14 16.45 -12.03 -5.79
C LEU A 14 15.02 -11.76 -6.28
N GLN A 15 14.48 -12.60 -7.17
CA GLN A 15 13.09 -12.53 -7.62
C GLN A 15 12.11 -12.76 -6.46
N GLN A 16 12.36 -13.76 -5.62
CA GLN A 16 11.53 -14.02 -4.44
C GLN A 16 11.53 -12.81 -3.49
N VAL A 17 12.69 -12.22 -3.21
CA VAL A 17 12.81 -11.02 -2.38
C VAL A 17 12.03 -9.86 -3.01
N ARG A 18 12.15 -9.62 -4.32
CA ARG A 18 11.39 -8.56 -5.01
C ARG A 18 9.88 -8.76 -4.90
N GLN A 19 9.40 -10.00 -5.05
CA GLN A 19 7.99 -10.33 -4.88
C GLN A 19 7.53 -10.06 -3.44
N GLN A 20 8.32 -10.48 -2.44
CA GLN A 20 8.01 -10.24 -1.02
C GLN A 20 7.93 -8.74 -0.71
N VAL A 21 8.92 -7.96 -1.16
CA VAL A 21 8.92 -6.49 -0.98
C VAL A 21 7.69 -5.86 -1.64
N SER A 22 7.33 -6.29 -2.85
CA SER A 22 6.12 -5.80 -3.52
C SER A 22 4.84 -6.12 -2.72
N MET A 23 4.72 -7.33 -2.17
CA MET A 23 3.56 -7.71 -1.35
C MET A 23 3.50 -6.92 -0.05
N GLN A 24 4.64 -6.71 0.62
CA GLN A 24 4.72 -5.88 1.82
C GLN A 24 4.28 -4.45 1.54
N ALA A 25 4.74 -3.85 0.44
CA ALA A 25 4.33 -2.50 0.05
C ALA A 25 2.81 -2.38 -0.19
N ILE A 26 2.18 -3.41 -0.77
CA ILE A 26 0.71 -3.46 -0.94
C ILE A 26 0.01 -3.57 0.42
N ASN A 27 0.49 -4.46 1.29
CA ASN A 27 -0.09 -4.64 2.62
C ASN A 27 -0.03 -3.35 3.45
N ASP A 28 1.12 -2.67 3.45
CA ASP A 28 1.30 -1.39 4.13
C ASP A 28 0.36 -0.30 3.60
N LEU A 29 0.15 -0.29 2.27
CA LEU A 29 -0.78 0.64 1.64
C LEU A 29 -2.23 0.36 2.05
N VAL A 30 -2.64 -0.92 2.01
CA VAL A 30 -3.98 -1.34 2.44
C VAL A 30 -4.21 -0.96 3.89
N GLN A 31 -3.26 -1.27 4.78
CA GLN A 31 -3.37 -0.91 6.20
C GLN A 31 -3.53 0.60 6.39
N LYS A 32 -2.71 1.42 5.73
CA LYS A 32 -2.82 2.88 5.80
C LYS A 32 -4.15 3.40 5.30
N LEU A 33 -4.65 2.87 4.18
CA LEU A 33 -5.96 3.22 3.63
C LEU A 33 -7.07 2.86 4.62
N THR A 34 -7.04 1.64 5.17
CA THR A 34 -8.00 1.18 6.17
C THR A 34 -8.01 2.11 7.36
N GLU A 35 -6.86 2.38 7.98
CA GLU A 35 -6.77 3.25 9.16
C GLU A 35 -7.26 4.67 8.86
N LYS A 36 -6.73 5.31 7.81
CA LYS A 36 -7.03 6.72 7.50
C LYS A 36 -8.47 6.92 7.06
N CYS A 37 -8.98 6.07 6.18
CA CYS A 37 -10.33 6.22 5.67
C CYS A 37 -11.37 5.71 6.66
N PHE A 38 -11.04 4.79 7.57
CA PHE A 38 -11.92 4.46 8.69
C PHE A 38 -12.06 5.65 9.64
N GLU A 39 -10.94 6.21 10.12
CA GLU A 39 -10.91 7.37 11.02
C GLU A 39 -11.69 8.57 10.43
N LYS A 40 -11.54 8.80 9.12
CA LYS A 40 -12.18 9.94 8.45
C LYS A 40 -13.68 9.76 8.20
N CYS A 41 -14.11 8.55 7.88
CA CYS A 41 -15.43 8.33 7.31
C CYS A 41 -16.41 7.60 8.22
N VAL A 42 -15.95 6.83 9.21
CA VAL A 42 -16.82 6.05 10.09
C VAL A 42 -17.12 6.83 11.36
N TYR A 43 -18.34 7.34 11.47
CA TYR A 43 -18.79 8.16 12.61
C TYR A 43 -19.66 7.38 13.59
N LYS A 44 -20.21 6.23 13.18
CA LYS A 44 -20.94 5.30 14.06
C LYS A 44 -20.54 3.86 13.74
N PRO A 45 -19.55 3.30 14.44
CA PRO A 45 -19.13 1.91 14.23
C PRO A 45 -20.30 0.92 14.45
N GLY A 46 -20.41 -0.06 13.56
CA GLY A 46 -21.46 -1.07 13.60
C GLY A 46 -21.11 -2.28 12.73
N ALA A 47 -22.05 -3.20 12.56
CA ALA A 47 -21.85 -4.41 11.75
C ALA A 47 -21.75 -4.13 10.23
N SER A 48 -22.11 -2.92 9.80
CA SER A 48 -22.04 -2.48 8.41
C SER A 48 -21.80 -0.98 8.32
N LEU A 49 -21.25 -0.54 7.18
CA LEU A 49 -21.19 0.88 6.83
C LEU A 49 -22.56 1.33 6.33
N SER A 50 -23.03 2.48 6.83
CA SER A 50 -24.17 3.16 6.19
C SER A 50 -23.81 3.58 4.77
N SER A 51 -24.81 3.82 3.90
CA SER A 51 -24.56 4.28 2.53
C SER A 51 -23.71 5.56 2.45
N LYS A 52 -23.83 6.44 3.46
CA LYS A 52 -23.02 7.66 3.55
C LYS A 52 -21.57 7.38 3.96
N GLU A 53 -21.34 6.45 4.90
CA GLU A 53 -19.98 6.03 5.29
C GLU A 53 -19.29 5.28 4.16
N LEU A 54 -20.01 4.38 3.47
CA LEU A 54 -19.50 3.68 2.29
C LEU A 54 -19.10 4.65 1.19
N ARG A 55 -19.97 5.60 0.84
CA ARG A 55 -19.66 6.62 -0.17
C ARG A 55 -18.47 7.50 0.22
N CYS A 56 -18.35 7.86 1.49
CA CYS A 56 -17.19 8.59 2.00
C CYS A 56 -15.92 7.74 1.86
N HIS A 57 -15.98 6.46 2.20
CA HIS A 57 -14.85 5.54 2.16
C HIS A 57 -14.31 5.34 0.74
N GLU A 58 -15.20 5.12 -0.24
CA GLU A 58 -14.85 5.06 -1.68
C GLU A 58 -14.05 6.30 -2.11
N VAL A 59 -14.61 7.48 -1.86
CA VAL A 59 -13.99 8.76 -2.25
C VAL A 59 -12.68 9.00 -1.49
N CYS A 60 -12.60 8.59 -0.22
CA CYS A 60 -11.38 8.71 0.57
C CYS A 60 -10.24 7.88 -0.02
N VAL A 61 -10.51 6.62 -0.38
CA VAL A 61 -9.51 5.72 -0.97
C VAL A 61 -9.02 6.25 -2.31
N GLU A 62 -9.93 6.66 -3.20
CA GLU A 62 -9.59 7.24 -4.51
C GLU A 62 -8.69 8.48 -4.35
N ASN A 63 -9.10 9.43 -3.50
CA ASN A 63 -8.34 10.66 -3.28
C ASN A 63 -6.98 10.40 -2.63
N TYR A 64 -6.89 9.45 -1.68
CA TYR A 64 -5.63 9.11 -1.03
C TYR A 64 -4.63 8.54 -2.03
N LEU A 65 -5.07 7.60 -2.87
CA LEU A 65 -4.23 6.98 -3.90
C LEU A 65 -3.71 8.02 -4.91
N GLU A 66 -4.58 8.90 -5.40
CA GLU A 66 -4.20 9.95 -6.36
C GLU A 66 -3.23 10.95 -5.71
N THR A 67 -3.51 11.40 -4.50
CA THR A 67 -2.63 12.32 -3.76
C THR A 67 -1.26 11.69 -3.49
N MET A 68 -1.23 10.41 -3.11
CA MET A 68 0.02 9.68 -2.89
C MET A 68 0.83 9.50 -4.18
N LYS A 69 0.17 9.27 -5.32
CA LYS A 69 0.82 9.23 -6.62
C LYS A 69 1.49 10.58 -6.94
N ILE A 70 0.74 11.68 -6.85
CA ILE A 70 1.27 13.04 -7.07
C ILE A 70 2.44 13.33 -6.13
N THR A 71 2.32 12.97 -4.86
CA THR A 71 3.37 13.20 -3.85
C THR A 71 4.64 12.43 -4.19
N ARG A 72 4.53 11.16 -4.57
CA ARG A 72 5.68 10.34 -4.99
C ARG A 72 6.35 10.89 -6.24
N GLU A 73 5.57 11.30 -7.23
CA GLU A 73 6.10 11.93 -8.45
C GLU A 73 6.84 13.23 -8.13
N SER A 74 6.30 14.06 -7.25
CA SER A 74 6.96 15.29 -6.79
C SER A 74 8.28 15.00 -6.08
N LEU A 75 8.37 13.95 -5.26
CA LEU A 75 9.62 13.56 -4.60
C LEU A 75 10.71 13.20 -5.61
N THR A 76 10.36 12.48 -6.68
CA THR A 76 11.34 12.10 -7.72
C THR A 76 11.82 13.28 -8.56
N LYS A 77 11.04 14.38 -8.64
CA LYS A 77 11.43 15.59 -9.37
C LYS A 77 12.36 16.51 -8.56
N MET A 78 12.49 16.27 -7.25
CA MET A 78 13.36 17.04 -6.35
C MET A 78 14.72 16.37 -6.08
N ALA A 79 14.89 15.11 -6.50
CA ALA A 79 16.13 14.35 -6.41
C ALA A 79 16.95 14.49 -7.70
#